data_AF-A0A971YCB1-F1
#
_entry.id   AF-A0A971YCB1-F1
#
_cell.length_a   1.000
_cell.length_b   1.000
_cell.length_c   1.000
_cell.angle_alpha   90.00
_cell.angle_beta   90.00
_cell.angle_gamma   90.00
#
_symmetry.space_group_name_H-M   'P 1'
#
loop_
_entity.id
_entity.type
_entity.pdbx_description
1 polymer ?
#
loop_
_entity_poly.entity_id
_entity_poly.type
_entity_poly.pdbx_seq_one_letter_code
_entity_poly.pdbx_strand_id
1 'polypeptide(L)'
;FSRIEQKTGTTISNGRMDQYFYPYYIKDVEAGILTEEQAMELLECMWVGMAEFIDMYISPTGGAFNEGYAHWEAVTVGGQTPEGRDATNDLTHLILKSKREFPLHYPDLAARIHSRSPESYLWDVAETIKDGSGFPKVINDEEVVPLYVSKGATFAEAYDYAVSGCTEARMPNRDTYTSGGAYINFAAAVEMVLRNGRMKKYGDQVLGVETGDPTTFTTWDEFWNAYVQQHLLFLKTAFHQQYLINKIRATTFAQPMGSAMHDLCMKHCIDLHQEQIPEGINLGYFEYMGLGTVVDSLSAIKKLVFEDKKLTMQQVIDAIDANFEGHEDIAAMLRSVPCYGNNDPYADDIGRAIDKISVEFGGKYSKELGMHNDVRYVPFTSHVPFGKVVSATPNGRKQFTPLSDGSSASHGADVNGPTAVLLSNYNTKNYGMRDRAARMLNIKFTPKCIEGEQGTEKLVSFIRTMCDLKIWHVQFNVINRETLIAAKKDPEKYRNLIVRIAGYSAYFVDLSPDLQNDLIARTEHGAF
;
A
#
# COMPACT_ATOMS: atom_id res chain seq x y z
N PHE A 1 -0.71 14.95 20.18
CA PHE A 1 -0.07 13.66 19.85
C PHE A 1 1.19 13.83 18.99
N SER A 2 1.11 14.08 17.67
CA SER A 2 2.32 14.10 16.80
C SER A 2 3.29 15.27 16.95
N ARG A 3 2.85 16.40 17.52
CA ARG A 3 3.66 17.63 17.61
C ARG A 3 4.55 17.74 18.85
N ILE A 4 4.23 16.99 19.92
CA ILE A 4 4.75 17.27 21.27
C ILE A 4 5.30 16.01 21.92
N GLU A 5 4.53 14.92 21.92
CA GLU A 5 4.94 13.68 22.60
C GLU A 5 5.96 12.89 21.76
N GLN A 6 5.62 12.63 20.49
CA GLN A 6 6.48 11.87 19.58
C GLN A 6 6.14 12.10 18.11
N LYS A 7 7.10 11.82 17.22
CA LYS A 7 6.86 11.69 15.78
C LYS A 7 6.28 10.31 15.47
N THR A 8 4.96 10.17 15.64
CA THR A 8 4.24 8.95 15.19
C THR A 8 4.38 8.83 13.68
N GLY A 9 4.65 7.62 13.18
CA GLY A 9 4.69 7.36 11.74
C GLY A 9 3.42 7.87 11.07
N THR A 10 3.57 8.42 9.86
CA THR A 10 2.49 8.97 9.02
C THR A 10 1.69 10.14 9.58
N THR A 11 2.10 10.73 10.70
CA THR A 11 1.23 11.52 11.59
C THR A 11 0.18 10.63 12.27
N ILE A 12 -0.15 10.97 13.53
CA ILE A 12 -1.14 10.24 14.33
C ILE A 12 -2.49 10.28 13.63
N SER A 13 -3.12 9.11 13.49
CA SER A 13 -4.44 8.97 12.89
C SER A 13 -5.56 9.30 13.90
N ASN A 14 -6.76 9.51 13.39
CA ASN A 14 -7.88 10.07 14.16
C ASN A 14 -8.96 9.05 14.54
N GLY A 15 -8.91 7.82 14.03
CA GLY A 15 -9.88 6.78 14.42
C GLY A 15 -11.25 6.96 13.76
N ARG A 16 -12.30 6.41 14.39
CA ARG A 16 -13.67 6.35 13.84
C ARG A 16 -14.50 7.58 14.23
N MET A 17 -14.12 8.74 13.69
CA MET A 17 -14.71 10.04 14.05
C MET A 17 -16.23 10.05 13.88
N ASP A 18 -16.74 9.44 12.82
CA ASP A 18 -18.18 9.34 12.56
C ASP A 18 -18.94 8.48 13.58
N GLN A 19 -18.25 7.69 14.41
CA GLN A 19 -18.86 6.87 15.45
C GLN A 19 -18.78 7.56 16.81
N TYR A 20 -17.57 7.95 17.24
CA TYR A 20 -17.40 8.48 18.60
C TYR A 20 -17.85 9.94 18.74
N PHE A 21 -17.95 10.71 17.64
CA PHE A 21 -18.58 12.03 17.67
C PHE A 21 -20.10 11.99 17.50
N TYR A 22 -20.65 10.90 16.95
CA TYR A 22 -22.07 10.82 16.63
C TYR A 22 -23.01 11.09 17.83
N PRO A 23 -22.76 10.56 19.05
CA PRO A 23 -23.61 10.86 20.20
C PRO A 23 -23.68 12.34 20.57
N TYR A 24 -22.62 13.10 20.33
CA TYR A 24 -22.59 14.56 20.56
C TYR A 24 -23.31 15.29 19.43
N TYR A 25 -22.99 14.93 18.19
CA TYR A 25 -23.61 15.51 16.99
C TYR A 25 -25.14 15.39 17.02
N ILE A 26 -25.68 14.18 17.18
CA ILE A 26 -27.12 13.96 17.10
C ILE A 26 -27.86 14.66 18.24
N LYS A 27 -27.30 14.64 19.45
CA LYS A 27 -27.89 15.31 20.63
C LYS A 27 -27.99 16.82 20.42
N ASP A 28 -26.92 17.44 19.92
CA ASP A 28 -26.88 18.89 19.74
C ASP A 28 -27.72 19.35 18.55
N VAL A 29 -27.81 18.53 17.50
CA VAL A 29 -28.72 18.76 16.36
C VAL A 29 -30.18 18.68 16.79
N GLU A 30 -30.58 17.64 17.53
CA GLU A 30 -31.95 17.48 18.04
C GLU A 30 -32.34 18.58 19.05
N ALA A 31 -31.37 19.09 19.81
CA ALA A 31 -31.57 20.20 20.75
C ALA A 31 -31.56 21.59 20.07
N GLY A 32 -31.27 21.68 18.76
CA GLY A 32 -31.14 22.93 18.03
C GLY A 32 -29.93 23.78 18.44
N ILE A 33 -28.91 23.15 19.04
CA ILE A 33 -27.64 23.78 19.46
C ILE A 33 -26.66 23.84 18.29
N LEU A 34 -26.68 22.82 17.43
CA LEU A 34 -25.77 22.63 16.31
C LEU A 34 -26.57 22.39 15.03
N THR A 35 -26.23 23.09 13.94
CA THR A 35 -26.75 22.76 12.60
C THR A 35 -25.75 21.89 11.83
N GLU A 36 -26.20 21.24 10.75
CA GLU A 36 -25.31 20.50 9.83
C GLU A 36 -24.19 21.42 9.30
N GLU A 37 -24.52 22.65 8.93
CA GLU A 37 -23.56 23.66 8.43
C GLU A 37 -22.52 24.05 9.49
N GLN A 38 -22.94 24.21 10.75
CA GLN A 38 -22.01 24.50 11.85
C GLN A 38 -21.12 23.30 12.17
N ALA A 39 -21.66 22.08 12.10
CA ALA A 39 -20.87 20.86 12.25
C ALA A 39 -19.82 20.72 11.13
N MET A 40 -20.21 21.04 9.89
CA MET A 40 -19.31 21.12 8.74
C MET A 40 -18.17 22.11 8.99
N GLU A 41 -18.49 23.33 9.42
CA GLU A 41 -17.50 24.38 9.73
C GLU A 41 -16.49 23.92 10.81
N LEU A 42 -16.96 23.23 11.84
CA LEU A 42 -16.11 22.69 12.91
C LEU A 42 -15.16 21.58 12.41
N LEU A 43 -15.64 20.70 11.52
CA LEU A 43 -14.79 19.69 10.87
C LEU A 43 -13.69 20.37 10.03
N GLU A 44 -14.06 21.36 9.22
CA GLU A 44 -13.10 22.09 8.38
C GLU A 44 -12.07 22.89 9.19
N CYS A 45 -12.48 23.45 10.35
CA CYS A 45 -11.57 24.07 11.31
C CYS A 45 -10.51 23.08 11.83
N MET A 46 -10.89 21.82 12.07
CA MET A 46 -9.93 20.79 12.45
C MET A 46 -8.97 20.47 11.31
N TRP A 47 -9.48 20.32 10.09
CA TRP A 47 -8.69 19.91 8.93
C TRP A 47 -7.72 20.96 8.45
N VAL A 48 -8.10 22.25 8.48
CA VAL A 48 -7.14 23.32 8.17
C VAL A 48 -5.99 23.32 9.20
N GLY A 49 -6.30 23.10 10.48
CA GLY A 49 -5.28 22.96 11.52
C GLY A 49 -4.38 21.72 11.32
N MET A 50 -4.92 20.64 10.77
CA MET A 50 -4.13 19.45 10.37
C MET A 50 -3.22 19.78 9.20
N ALA A 51 -3.73 20.49 8.18
CA ALA A 51 -2.97 20.86 6.98
C ALA A 51 -1.81 21.83 7.25
N GLU A 52 -1.92 22.67 8.28
CA GLU A 52 -0.82 23.53 8.74
C GLU A 52 0.34 22.73 9.36
N PHE A 53 0.13 21.46 9.72
CA PHE A 53 1.18 20.59 10.21
C PHE A 53 1.72 19.67 9.13
N ILE A 54 3.00 19.86 8.85
CA ILE A 54 3.75 19.07 7.89
C ILE A 54 4.62 18.08 8.65
N ASP A 55 4.55 16.81 8.28
CA ASP A 55 5.38 15.79 8.87
C ASP A 55 6.85 15.95 8.44
N MET A 56 7.72 16.32 9.37
CA MET A 56 9.09 16.72 9.05
C MET A 56 10.05 15.53 9.09
N TYR A 57 10.57 15.16 7.92
CA TYR A 57 11.64 14.16 7.78
C TYR A 57 12.98 14.85 7.46
N ILE A 58 13.84 14.96 8.47
CA ILE A 58 15.16 15.60 8.33
C ILE A 58 16.20 14.70 7.66
N SER A 59 16.00 13.37 7.69
CA SER A 59 16.90 12.44 7.03
C SER A 59 16.55 12.31 5.54
N PRO A 60 17.55 12.16 4.65
CA PRO A 60 17.30 12.02 3.22
C PRO A 60 16.47 10.78 2.89
N THR A 61 16.66 9.67 3.61
CA THR A 61 15.83 8.46 3.48
C THR A 61 14.38 8.74 3.85
N GLY A 62 14.14 9.44 4.96
CA GLY A 62 12.80 9.81 5.39
C GLY A 62 12.12 10.73 4.37
N GLY A 63 12.82 11.75 3.87
CA GLY A 63 12.29 12.64 2.84
C GLY A 63 11.93 11.91 1.54
N ALA A 64 12.78 10.99 1.07
CA ALA A 64 12.54 10.22 -0.15
C ALA A 64 11.37 9.22 -0.04
N PHE A 65 11.04 8.78 1.18
CA PHE A 65 9.88 7.92 1.45
C PHE A 65 8.57 8.71 1.53
N ASN A 66 8.62 10.05 1.63
CA ASN A 66 7.48 10.91 1.92
C ASN A 66 7.43 12.13 0.98
N GLU A 67 7.51 11.89 -0.34
CA GLU A 67 7.49 12.98 -1.33
C GLU A 67 6.17 13.78 -1.29
N GLY A 68 6.23 15.07 -1.61
CA GLY A 68 5.05 15.95 -1.63
C GLY A 68 4.40 16.14 -0.25
N TYR A 69 5.23 16.23 0.80
CA TYR A 69 4.78 16.37 2.20
C TYR A 69 3.77 15.30 2.61
N ALA A 70 4.11 14.04 2.31
CA ALA A 70 3.21 12.92 2.51
C ALA A 70 2.70 12.81 3.95
N HIS A 71 1.40 12.54 4.09
CA HIS A 71 0.72 12.45 5.38
C HIS A 71 -0.44 11.46 5.29
N TRP A 72 -0.74 10.79 6.41
CA TRP A 72 -1.83 9.82 6.50
C TRP A 72 -2.45 9.85 7.92
N GLU A 73 -3.04 10.99 8.27
CA GLU A 73 -3.74 11.19 9.55
C GLU A 73 -5.10 10.47 9.63
N ALA A 74 -5.19 9.28 9.02
CA ALA A 74 -6.41 8.51 8.74
C ALA A 74 -7.63 8.82 9.62
N VAL A 75 -8.68 9.33 8.96
CA VAL A 75 -10.03 9.50 9.49
C VAL A 75 -10.89 8.36 8.95
N THR A 76 -11.35 7.49 9.83
CA THR A 76 -12.16 6.31 9.46
C THR A 76 -13.63 6.65 9.51
N VAL A 77 -14.38 6.24 8.48
CA VAL A 77 -15.84 6.35 8.42
C VAL A 77 -16.50 5.06 7.93
N GLY A 78 -17.76 4.83 8.31
CA GLY A 78 -18.54 3.65 7.93
C GLY A 78 -18.07 2.36 8.60
N GLY A 79 -18.27 1.23 7.92
CA GLY A 79 -17.92 -0.10 8.44
C GLY A 79 -19.00 -0.71 9.33
N GLN A 80 -18.57 -1.46 10.34
CA GLN A 80 -19.47 -2.17 11.26
C GLN A 80 -19.34 -1.70 12.71
N THR A 81 -20.41 -1.78 13.50
CA THR A 81 -20.38 -1.57 14.96
C THR A 81 -19.67 -2.74 15.65
N PRO A 82 -19.30 -2.65 16.95
CA PRO A 82 -18.71 -3.78 17.68
C PRO A 82 -19.58 -5.06 17.67
N GLU A 83 -20.89 -4.93 17.47
CA GLU A 83 -21.84 -6.05 17.35
C GLU A 83 -21.97 -6.58 15.91
N GLY A 84 -21.26 -6.00 14.94
CA GLY A 84 -21.26 -6.42 13.55
C GLY A 84 -22.42 -5.88 12.70
N ARG A 85 -23.20 -4.91 13.20
CA ARG A 85 -24.21 -4.19 12.40
C ARG A 85 -23.54 -3.14 11.52
N ASP A 86 -24.20 -2.72 10.45
CA ASP A 86 -23.72 -1.56 9.70
C ASP A 86 -23.64 -0.31 10.61
N ALA A 87 -22.61 0.50 10.41
CA ALA A 87 -22.30 1.66 11.23
C ALA A 87 -22.53 3.01 10.52
N THR A 88 -23.10 3.02 9.31
CA THR A 88 -23.38 4.27 8.59
C THR A 88 -24.41 5.09 9.37
N ASN A 89 -24.13 6.39 9.51
CA ASN A 89 -25.03 7.37 10.11
C ASN A 89 -24.92 8.72 9.38
N ASP A 90 -25.70 9.72 9.80
CA ASP A 90 -25.72 11.04 9.12
C ASP A 90 -24.35 11.73 9.15
N LEU A 91 -23.57 11.55 10.22
CA LEU A 91 -22.21 12.11 10.32
C LEU A 91 -21.23 11.42 9.37
N THR A 92 -21.43 10.14 9.03
CA THR A 92 -20.68 9.44 7.97
C THR A 92 -20.80 10.19 6.64
N HIS A 93 -22.04 10.52 6.24
CA HIS A 93 -22.32 11.26 5.00
C HIS A 93 -21.84 12.71 5.07
N LEU A 94 -21.97 13.36 6.23
CA LEU A 94 -21.48 14.71 6.43
C LEU A 94 -19.96 14.79 6.26
N ILE A 95 -19.20 13.83 6.79
CA ILE A 95 -17.73 13.79 6.63
C ILE A 95 -17.32 13.51 5.17
N LEU A 96 -18.06 12.65 4.45
CA LEU A 96 -17.84 12.44 3.01
C LEU A 96 -18.05 13.75 2.24
N LYS A 97 -19.20 14.40 2.42
CA LYS A 97 -19.49 15.72 1.83
C LYS A 97 -18.43 16.76 2.18
N SER A 98 -18.04 16.81 3.45
CA SER A 98 -17.00 17.71 3.93
C SER A 98 -15.68 17.51 3.18
N LYS A 99 -15.25 16.26 2.94
CA LYS A 99 -14.05 15.99 2.14
C LYS A 99 -14.15 16.50 0.70
N ARG A 100 -15.34 16.47 0.11
CA ARG A 100 -15.59 16.95 -1.27
C ARG A 100 -15.54 18.48 -1.35
N GLU A 101 -16.06 19.15 -0.34
CA GLU A 101 -16.15 20.62 -0.28
C GLU A 101 -14.85 21.27 0.24
N PHE A 102 -14.04 20.55 1.01
CA PHE A 102 -12.74 21.03 1.49
C PHE A 102 -11.62 20.89 0.42
N PRO A 103 -11.01 22.01 -0.03
CA PRO A 103 -10.18 22.02 -1.24
C PRO A 103 -8.81 21.38 -1.08
N LEU A 104 -8.30 21.23 0.14
CA LEU A 104 -7.00 20.60 0.37
C LEU A 104 -7.14 19.06 0.36
N HIS A 105 -6.02 18.37 0.26
CA HIS A 105 -5.96 16.91 0.34
C HIS A 105 -6.06 16.39 1.80
N TYR A 106 -6.98 16.97 2.57
CA TYR A 106 -7.30 16.66 3.96
C TYR A 106 -8.83 16.48 4.14
N PRO A 107 -9.26 15.73 5.16
CA PRO A 107 -8.43 14.82 5.93
C PRO A 107 -8.03 13.60 5.09
N ASP A 108 -7.19 12.72 5.62
CA ASP A 108 -6.91 11.41 5.06
C ASP A 108 -8.11 10.47 5.23
N LEU A 109 -9.14 10.65 4.41
CA LEU A 109 -10.41 9.95 4.56
C LEU A 109 -10.32 8.48 4.12
N ALA A 110 -10.69 7.58 5.04
CA ALA A 110 -10.75 6.14 4.84
C ALA A 110 -12.17 5.59 5.07
N ALA A 111 -12.75 5.00 4.04
CA ALA A 111 -14.07 4.38 4.07
C ALA A 111 -13.95 2.87 4.31
N ARG A 112 -14.59 2.36 5.36
CA ARG A 112 -14.68 0.93 5.66
C ARG A 112 -15.87 0.29 4.92
N ILE A 113 -15.60 -0.80 4.20
CA ILE A 113 -16.58 -1.54 3.41
C ILE A 113 -16.74 -2.95 3.97
N HIS A 114 -17.98 -3.41 4.01
CA HIS A 114 -18.33 -4.79 4.34
C HIS A 114 -19.40 -5.32 3.38
N SER A 115 -19.65 -6.62 3.45
CA SER A 115 -20.62 -7.31 2.58
C SER A 115 -22.03 -6.72 2.61
N ARG A 116 -22.40 -6.00 3.68
CA ARG A 116 -23.71 -5.38 3.87
C ARG A 116 -23.67 -3.85 3.86
N SER A 117 -22.59 -3.23 3.37
CA SER A 117 -22.52 -1.77 3.23
C SER A 117 -23.76 -1.26 2.48
N PRO A 118 -24.50 -0.25 2.98
CA PRO A 118 -25.70 0.25 2.33
C PRO A 118 -25.43 0.82 0.94
N GLU A 119 -26.38 0.68 0.02
CA GLU A 119 -26.27 1.26 -1.33
C GLU A 119 -26.06 2.77 -1.29
N SER A 120 -26.77 3.49 -0.41
CA SER A 120 -26.59 4.94 -0.24
C SER A 120 -25.18 5.32 0.17
N TYR A 121 -24.55 4.53 1.04
CA TYR A 121 -23.18 4.75 1.49
C TYR A 121 -22.17 4.49 0.37
N LEU A 122 -22.30 3.36 -0.34
CA LEU A 122 -21.41 3.05 -1.47
C LEU A 122 -21.55 4.08 -2.60
N TRP A 123 -22.76 4.57 -2.83
CA TRP A 123 -23.01 5.63 -3.80
C TRP A 123 -22.27 6.92 -3.44
N ASP A 124 -22.36 7.37 -2.19
CA ASP A 124 -21.69 8.60 -1.73
C ASP A 124 -20.16 8.47 -1.73
N VAL A 125 -19.65 7.27 -1.39
CA VAL A 125 -18.23 6.93 -1.57
C VAL A 125 -17.82 7.02 -3.04
N ALA A 126 -18.62 6.47 -3.96
CA ALA A 126 -18.35 6.51 -5.39
C ALA A 126 -18.40 7.94 -5.96
N GLU A 127 -19.35 8.77 -5.53
CA GLU A 127 -19.40 10.19 -5.90
C GLU A 127 -18.20 10.98 -5.37
N THR A 128 -17.75 10.69 -4.15
CA THR A 128 -16.51 11.29 -3.60
C THR A 128 -15.28 10.90 -4.43
N ILE A 129 -15.21 9.65 -4.89
CA ILE A 129 -14.12 9.17 -5.78
C ILE A 129 -14.14 9.90 -7.12
N LYS A 130 -15.34 10.12 -7.69
CA LYS A 130 -15.54 10.79 -8.98
C LYS A 130 -15.05 12.24 -9.01
N ASP A 131 -14.92 12.91 -7.86
CA ASP A 131 -14.31 14.24 -7.77
C ASP A 131 -12.81 14.22 -8.19
N GLY A 132 -12.17 13.04 -8.20
CA GLY A 132 -10.86 12.81 -8.83
C GLY A 132 -9.64 13.14 -7.96
N SER A 133 -9.84 13.68 -6.77
CA SER A 133 -8.77 13.97 -5.79
C SER A 133 -8.24 12.75 -5.05
N GLY A 134 -8.84 11.57 -5.25
CA GLY A 134 -8.34 10.30 -4.72
C GLY A 134 -8.97 9.78 -3.44
N PHE A 135 -10.08 10.37 -3.00
CA PHE A 135 -10.73 10.06 -1.74
C PHE A 135 -12.09 9.39 -1.94
N PRO A 136 -12.57 8.65 -0.93
CA PRO A 136 -11.78 8.09 0.16
C PRO A 136 -10.90 6.93 -0.33
N LYS A 137 -9.90 6.54 0.46
CA LYS A 137 -9.31 5.19 0.33
C LYS A 137 -10.28 4.17 0.92
N VAL A 138 -10.33 2.98 0.37
CA VAL A 138 -11.33 1.96 0.71
C VAL A 138 -10.66 0.80 1.43
N ILE A 139 -11.15 0.42 2.61
CA ILE A 139 -10.63 -0.69 3.44
C ILE A 139 -11.72 -1.74 3.66
N ASN A 140 -11.39 -3.02 3.51
CA ASN A 140 -12.37 -4.12 3.51
C ASN A 140 -12.41 -4.88 4.85
N ASP A 141 -13.53 -4.76 5.56
CA ASP A 141 -13.81 -5.48 6.80
C ASP A 141 -13.73 -7.01 6.60
N GLU A 142 -14.14 -7.50 5.43
CA GLU A 142 -14.22 -8.95 5.13
C GLU A 142 -12.87 -9.64 4.96
N GLU A 143 -11.78 -8.86 4.90
CA GLU A 143 -10.38 -9.31 4.97
C GLU A 143 -9.78 -9.01 6.34
N VAL A 144 -9.98 -7.80 6.88
CA VAL A 144 -9.38 -7.35 8.15
C VAL A 144 -9.91 -8.16 9.34
N VAL A 145 -11.24 -8.23 9.49
CA VAL A 145 -11.86 -8.81 10.69
C VAL A 145 -11.47 -10.29 10.86
N PRO A 146 -11.59 -11.17 9.84
CA PRO A 146 -11.19 -12.57 9.97
C PRO A 146 -9.71 -12.74 10.31
N LEU A 147 -8.83 -11.91 9.74
CA LEU A 147 -7.40 -11.95 10.03
C LEU A 147 -7.13 -11.55 11.50
N TYR A 148 -7.79 -10.52 12.01
CA TYR A 148 -7.54 -10.01 13.36
C TYR A 148 -8.06 -10.97 14.43
N VAL A 149 -9.27 -11.53 14.26
CA VAL A 149 -9.78 -12.55 15.19
C VAL A 149 -8.91 -13.81 15.16
N SER A 150 -8.38 -14.18 13.98
CA SER A 150 -7.45 -15.32 13.89
C SER A 150 -6.15 -15.10 14.65
N LYS A 151 -5.79 -13.84 14.95
CA LYS A 151 -4.59 -13.44 15.69
C LYS A 151 -4.86 -13.14 17.17
N GLY A 152 -6.08 -13.41 17.65
CA GLY A 152 -6.45 -13.35 19.07
C GLY A 152 -7.34 -12.17 19.46
N ALA A 153 -7.74 -11.32 18.52
CA ALA A 153 -8.73 -10.29 18.80
C ALA A 153 -10.11 -10.92 19.09
N THR A 154 -10.88 -10.29 19.96
CA THR A 154 -12.32 -10.57 20.02
C THR A 154 -13.01 -10.04 18.76
N PHE A 155 -14.20 -10.57 18.43
CA PHE A 155 -14.99 -10.01 17.33
C PHE A 155 -15.32 -8.53 17.54
N ALA A 156 -15.62 -8.11 18.76
CA ALA A 156 -15.95 -6.72 19.05
C ALA A 156 -14.75 -5.78 18.76
N GLU A 157 -13.56 -6.13 19.23
CA GLU A 157 -12.33 -5.37 18.94
C GLU A 157 -12.03 -5.36 17.45
N ALA A 158 -12.15 -6.51 16.78
CA ALA A 158 -11.88 -6.62 15.36
C ALA A 158 -12.91 -5.85 14.52
N TYR A 159 -14.20 -5.89 14.84
CA TYR A 159 -15.21 -5.10 14.15
C TYR A 159 -15.06 -3.60 14.42
N ASP A 160 -14.52 -3.21 15.56
CA ASP A 160 -14.34 -1.80 15.92
C ASP A 160 -13.00 -1.20 15.50
N TYR A 161 -12.28 -1.85 14.58
CA TYR A 161 -10.98 -1.36 14.16
C TYR A 161 -11.05 0.04 13.52
N ALA A 162 -10.02 0.83 13.79
CA ALA A 162 -9.75 2.10 13.12
C ALA A 162 -8.71 1.90 12.02
N VAL A 163 -8.86 2.60 10.91
CA VAL A 163 -7.78 2.73 9.93
C VAL A 163 -6.69 3.62 10.54
N SER A 164 -5.43 3.23 10.36
CA SER A 164 -4.27 3.97 10.84
C SER A 164 -3.21 4.03 9.75
N GLY A 165 -2.63 5.21 9.58
CA GLY A 165 -1.63 5.49 8.55
C GLY A 165 -2.13 5.18 7.16
N CYS A 166 -1.32 4.46 6.38
CA CYS A 166 -1.64 4.18 4.98
C CYS A 166 -2.90 3.33 4.84
N THR A 167 -2.90 2.12 5.39
CA THR A 167 -3.95 1.11 5.17
C THR A 167 -4.16 0.18 6.37
N GLU A 168 -3.51 0.45 7.50
CA GLU A 168 -3.44 -0.48 8.61
C GLU A 168 -4.73 -0.42 9.42
N ALA A 169 -5.03 -1.50 10.15
CA ALA A 169 -6.13 -1.54 11.08
C ALA A 169 -5.58 -1.58 12.52
N ARG A 170 -6.19 -0.82 13.43
CA ARG A 170 -5.79 -0.74 14.84
C ARG A 170 -6.98 -0.95 15.75
N MET A 171 -6.76 -1.71 16.82
CA MET A 171 -7.64 -1.84 17.97
C MET A 171 -7.01 -1.05 19.12
N PRO A 172 -7.46 0.19 19.40
CA PRO A 172 -6.69 1.16 20.22
C PRO A 172 -6.31 0.71 21.63
N ASN A 173 -7.02 -0.29 22.20
CA ASN A 173 -6.79 -0.83 23.53
C ASN A 173 -6.23 -2.27 23.54
N ARG A 174 -5.90 -2.83 22.36
CA ARG A 174 -5.42 -4.20 22.20
C ARG A 174 -4.09 -4.28 21.43
N ASP A 175 -3.91 -3.42 20.45
CA ASP A 175 -2.69 -3.32 19.65
C ASP A 175 -1.52 -2.74 20.47
N THR A 176 -0.46 -3.52 20.67
CA THR A 176 0.68 -3.09 21.50
C THR A 176 1.98 -2.87 20.74
N TYR A 177 2.01 -3.19 19.44
CA TYR A 177 3.23 -3.07 18.64
C TYR A 177 3.38 -1.70 17.99
N THR A 178 4.56 -1.09 18.16
CA THR A 178 4.85 0.30 17.76
C THR A 178 6.15 0.47 16.96
N SER A 179 6.90 -0.60 16.72
CA SER A 179 8.20 -0.51 16.03
C SER A 179 8.04 -0.42 14.52
N GLY A 180 8.81 0.47 13.89
CA GLY A 180 8.95 0.50 12.44
C GLY A 180 9.51 -0.82 11.89
N GLY A 181 8.93 -1.27 10.78
CA GLY A 181 9.29 -2.50 10.08
C GLY A 181 10.32 -2.30 8.96
N ALA A 182 10.84 -3.40 8.43
CA ALA A 182 11.75 -3.36 7.29
C ALA A 182 11.00 -3.06 5.98
N TYR A 183 11.57 -2.20 5.13
CA TYR A 183 11.16 -2.04 3.73
C TYR A 183 12.17 -2.77 2.83
N ILE A 184 11.75 -3.81 2.10
CA ILE A 184 12.66 -4.71 1.39
C ILE A 184 12.52 -4.54 -0.12
N ASN A 185 13.63 -4.22 -0.80
CA ASN A 185 13.67 -4.07 -2.26
C ASN A 185 13.85 -5.44 -2.95
N PHE A 186 12.76 -6.16 -3.23
CA PHE A 186 12.86 -7.47 -3.87
C PHE A 186 13.16 -7.42 -5.38
N ALA A 187 13.03 -6.27 -6.03
CA ALA A 187 13.57 -6.09 -7.39
C ALA A 187 15.11 -6.20 -7.41
N ALA A 188 15.78 -5.75 -6.34
CA ALA A 188 17.21 -5.97 -6.17
C ALA A 188 17.57 -7.46 -6.04
N ALA A 189 16.69 -8.30 -5.49
CA ALA A 189 16.92 -9.75 -5.42
C ALA A 189 16.99 -10.37 -6.83
N VAL A 190 16.14 -9.93 -7.77
CA VAL A 190 16.21 -10.35 -9.18
C VAL A 190 17.53 -9.92 -9.80
N GLU A 191 17.95 -8.67 -9.59
CA GLU A 191 19.24 -8.17 -10.09
C GLU A 191 20.43 -8.95 -9.51
N MET A 192 20.37 -9.31 -8.23
CA MET A 192 21.40 -10.13 -7.58
C MET A 192 21.46 -11.55 -8.14
N VAL A 193 20.35 -12.15 -8.58
CA VAL A 193 20.41 -13.43 -9.31
C VAL A 193 21.12 -13.25 -10.65
N LEU A 194 20.76 -12.20 -11.40
CA LEU A 194 21.34 -11.90 -12.71
C LEU A 194 22.82 -11.49 -12.66
N ARG A 195 23.34 -11.17 -11.48
CA ARG A 195 24.73 -10.72 -11.27
C ARG A 195 25.42 -11.44 -10.13
N ASN A 196 25.00 -12.66 -9.83
CA ASN A 196 25.63 -13.53 -8.83
C ASN A 196 25.94 -12.81 -7.49
N GLY A 197 24.90 -12.26 -6.84
CA GLY A 197 24.99 -11.55 -5.56
C GLY A 197 25.37 -10.06 -5.64
N ARG A 198 25.46 -9.47 -6.84
CA ARG A 198 25.88 -8.08 -7.05
C ARG A 198 24.76 -7.22 -7.62
N MET A 199 24.94 -5.91 -7.62
CA MET A 199 24.04 -4.96 -8.29
C MET A 199 24.88 -3.95 -9.07
N LYS A 200 24.43 -3.57 -10.28
CA LYS A 200 25.19 -2.72 -11.20
C LYS A 200 25.65 -1.41 -10.56
N LYS A 201 24.80 -0.81 -9.73
CA LYS A 201 25.08 0.47 -9.05
C LYS A 201 26.27 0.40 -8.08
N TYR A 202 26.55 -0.76 -7.50
CA TYR A 202 27.58 -0.95 -6.49
C TYR A 202 28.82 -1.69 -7.01
N GLY A 203 28.91 -1.89 -8.33
CA GLY A 203 30.05 -2.55 -8.97
C GLY A 203 30.22 -4.00 -8.49
N ASP A 204 31.47 -4.37 -8.18
CA ASP A 204 31.85 -5.75 -7.86
C ASP A 204 31.55 -6.18 -6.41
N GLN A 205 30.98 -5.29 -5.60
CA GLN A 205 30.65 -5.59 -4.21
C GLN A 205 29.60 -6.71 -4.13
N VAL A 206 29.96 -7.81 -3.47
CA VAL A 206 29.00 -8.88 -3.13
C VAL A 206 28.10 -8.39 -2.02
N LEU A 207 26.80 -8.30 -2.33
CA LEU A 207 25.74 -7.85 -1.40
C LEU A 207 24.82 -9.01 -1.01
N GLY A 208 24.55 -9.90 -1.96
CA GLY A 208 23.66 -11.05 -1.83
C GLY A 208 24.40 -12.37 -1.72
N VAL A 209 23.65 -13.47 -1.88
CA VAL A 209 24.21 -14.81 -2.04
C VAL A 209 24.87 -14.92 -3.41
N GLU A 210 26.04 -15.54 -3.51
CA GLU A 210 26.61 -15.91 -4.81
C GLU A 210 25.89 -17.17 -5.35
N THR A 211 24.76 -16.97 -6.01
CA THR A 211 23.87 -18.02 -6.52
C THR A 211 24.38 -18.75 -7.77
N GLY A 212 25.54 -18.37 -8.29
CA GLY A 212 26.12 -18.88 -9.54
C GLY A 212 25.94 -17.93 -10.72
N ASP A 213 26.65 -18.21 -11.81
CA ASP A 213 26.50 -17.48 -13.07
C ASP A 213 25.15 -17.84 -13.73
N PRO A 214 24.23 -16.88 -13.91
CA PRO A 214 22.91 -17.15 -14.45
C PRO A 214 22.92 -17.73 -15.88
N THR A 215 24.00 -17.52 -16.64
CA THR A 215 24.14 -18.09 -18.00
C THR A 215 24.40 -19.59 -17.99
N THR A 216 24.79 -20.14 -16.84
CA THR A 216 25.04 -21.58 -16.66
C THR A 216 23.79 -22.34 -16.23
N PHE A 217 22.72 -21.66 -15.84
CA PHE A 217 21.48 -22.32 -15.43
C PHE A 217 20.80 -23.01 -16.61
N THR A 218 20.47 -24.28 -16.44
CA THR A 218 19.89 -25.10 -17.52
C THR A 218 18.37 -25.26 -17.41
N THR A 219 17.81 -24.96 -16.25
CA THR A 219 16.37 -25.10 -15.97
C THR A 219 15.80 -23.86 -15.27
N TRP A 220 14.49 -23.63 -15.44
CA TRP A 220 13.77 -22.58 -14.71
C TRP A 220 13.89 -22.75 -13.21
N ASP A 221 13.85 -23.98 -12.71
CA ASP A 221 13.93 -24.27 -11.28
C ASP A 221 15.26 -23.82 -10.66
N GLU A 222 16.38 -23.90 -11.39
CA GLU A 222 17.67 -23.35 -10.95
C GLU A 222 17.59 -21.82 -10.78
N PHE A 223 17.03 -21.11 -11.76
CA PHE A 223 16.85 -19.66 -11.69
C PHE A 223 15.88 -19.26 -10.56
N TRP A 224 14.75 -19.95 -10.45
CA TRP A 224 13.79 -19.75 -9.37
C TRP A 224 14.44 -19.98 -8.00
N ASN A 225 15.18 -21.07 -7.83
CA ASN A 225 15.88 -21.38 -6.58
C ASN A 225 16.94 -20.32 -6.24
N ALA A 226 17.65 -19.77 -7.23
CA ALA A 226 18.55 -18.65 -7.03
C ALA A 226 17.81 -17.41 -6.50
N TYR A 227 16.65 -17.07 -7.08
CA TYR A 227 15.80 -16.00 -6.56
C TYR A 227 15.32 -16.27 -5.13
N VAL A 228 14.87 -17.50 -4.83
CA VAL A 228 14.45 -17.90 -3.48
C VAL A 228 15.59 -17.72 -2.47
N GLN A 229 16.84 -18.03 -2.83
CA GLN A 229 17.98 -17.82 -1.94
C GLN A 229 18.19 -16.34 -1.60
N GLN A 230 18.10 -15.43 -2.58
CA GLN A 230 18.17 -13.98 -2.34
C GLN A 230 16.99 -13.48 -1.51
N HIS A 231 15.78 -13.93 -1.84
CA HIS A 231 14.56 -13.60 -1.11
C HIS A 231 14.70 -13.98 0.37
N LEU A 232 15.14 -15.21 0.67
CA LEU A 232 15.34 -15.70 2.04
C LEU A 232 16.48 -14.98 2.76
N LEU A 233 17.55 -14.57 2.05
CA LEU A 233 18.60 -13.72 2.64
C LEU A 233 18.00 -12.39 3.14
N PHE A 234 17.18 -11.75 2.33
CA PHE A 234 16.57 -10.47 2.70
C PHE A 234 15.61 -10.60 3.87
N LEU A 235 14.79 -11.66 3.90
CA LEU A 235 13.90 -11.93 5.02
C LEU A 235 14.67 -12.19 6.33
N LYS A 236 15.73 -13.02 6.28
CA LYS A 236 16.60 -13.24 7.45
C LYS A 236 17.22 -11.93 7.94
N THR A 237 17.68 -11.09 7.02
CA THR A 237 18.26 -9.78 7.34
C THR A 237 17.23 -8.87 8.02
N ALA A 238 16.01 -8.78 7.47
CA ALA A 238 14.93 -7.99 8.03
C ALA A 238 14.51 -8.46 9.43
N PHE A 239 14.43 -9.77 9.67
CA PHE A 239 14.04 -10.30 10.98
C PHE A 239 15.13 -10.10 12.04
N HIS A 240 16.41 -10.19 11.66
CA HIS A 240 17.50 -9.79 12.55
C HIS A 240 17.48 -8.29 12.87
N GLN A 241 17.21 -7.45 11.87
CA GLN A 241 17.01 -6.01 12.10
C GLN A 241 15.86 -5.77 13.08
N GLN A 242 14.72 -6.44 12.89
CA GLN A 242 13.54 -6.26 13.73
C GLN A 242 13.79 -6.66 15.18
N TYR A 243 14.50 -7.78 15.39
CA TYR A 243 14.91 -8.21 16.74
C TYR A 243 15.70 -7.12 17.47
N LEU A 244 16.68 -6.50 16.79
CA LEU A 244 17.48 -5.43 17.38
C LEU A 244 16.68 -4.15 17.57
N ILE A 245 15.87 -3.76 16.58
CA ILE A 245 15.04 -2.54 16.62
C ILE A 245 14.07 -2.59 17.80
N ASN A 246 13.38 -3.72 18.01
CA ASN A 246 12.40 -3.86 19.09
C ASN A 246 13.04 -3.60 20.46
N LYS A 247 14.24 -4.13 20.68
CA LYS A 247 15.02 -3.93 21.91
C LYS A 247 15.48 -2.49 22.09
N ILE A 248 16.07 -1.91 21.05
CA ILE A 248 16.64 -0.56 21.12
C ILE A 248 15.54 0.47 21.36
N ARG A 249 14.40 0.34 20.68
CA ARG A 249 13.29 1.29 20.79
C ARG A 249 12.74 1.38 22.21
N ALA A 250 12.59 0.27 22.91
CA ALA A 250 12.10 0.22 24.29
C ALA A 250 12.98 1.01 25.29
N THR A 251 14.24 1.27 24.93
CA THR A 251 15.19 2.07 25.74
C THR A 251 15.35 3.52 25.26
N THR A 252 14.79 3.87 24.10
CA THR A 252 15.01 5.16 23.44
C THR A 252 13.74 6.01 23.38
N PHE A 253 12.58 5.37 23.25
CA PHE A 253 11.30 6.05 23.11
C PHE A 253 10.34 5.60 24.22
N ALA A 254 9.55 6.54 24.73
CA ALA A 254 8.39 6.28 25.57
C ALA A 254 7.23 7.16 25.10
N GLN A 255 6.00 6.72 25.36
CA GLN A 255 4.77 7.39 24.95
C GLN A 255 3.79 7.49 26.14
N PRO A 256 4.05 8.35 27.14
CA PRO A 256 3.29 8.37 28.40
C PRO A 256 1.81 8.73 28.24
N MET A 257 1.47 9.72 27.41
CA MET A 257 0.08 10.12 27.13
C MET A 257 -0.62 9.04 26.28
N GLY A 258 0.05 8.47 25.27
CA GLY A 258 -0.50 7.34 24.51
C GLY A 258 -0.78 6.13 25.40
N SER A 259 0.17 5.78 26.26
CA SER A 259 0.05 4.69 27.24
C SER A 259 -1.06 4.95 28.26
N ALA A 260 -1.27 6.20 28.66
CA ALA A 260 -2.34 6.57 29.58
C ALA A 260 -3.75 6.39 28.99
N MET A 261 -3.87 6.32 27.66
CA MET A 261 -5.13 6.09 26.95
C MET A 261 -5.29 4.63 26.48
N HIS A 262 -4.34 3.75 26.79
CA HIS A 262 -4.37 2.35 26.38
C HIS A 262 -4.63 1.44 27.59
N ASP A 263 -5.72 0.66 27.53
CA ASP A 263 -6.18 -0.18 28.65
C ASP A 263 -5.09 -1.12 29.19
N LEU A 264 -4.39 -1.85 28.30
CA LEU A 264 -3.34 -2.79 28.73
C LEU A 264 -2.11 -2.08 29.32
N CYS A 265 -1.73 -0.91 28.80
CA CYS A 265 -0.65 -0.11 29.38
C CYS A 265 -0.99 0.33 30.80
N MET A 266 -2.21 0.84 31.00
CA MET A 266 -2.69 1.27 32.32
C MET A 266 -2.83 0.09 33.29
N LYS A 267 -3.38 -1.04 32.81
CA LYS A 267 -3.55 -2.26 33.60
C LYS A 267 -2.24 -2.83 34.11
N HIS A 268 -1.22 -2.88 33.24
CA HIS A 268 0.07 -3.51 33.55
C HIS A 268 1.16 -2.52 33.97
N CYS A 269 0.88 -1.22 33.95
CA CYS A 269 1.83 -0.14 34.19
C CYS A 269 3.05 -0.21 33.27
N ILE A 270 2.82 -0.48 31.99
CA ILE A 270 3.86 -0.67 30.97
C ILE A 270 3.66 0.36 29.85
N ASP A 271 4.72 1.05 29.48
CA ASP A 271 4.73 1.98 28.35
C ASP A 271 4.53 1.26 27.00
N LEU A 272 3.81 1.90 26.08
CA LEU A 272 3.44 1.35 24.76
C LEU A 272 4.64 0.99 23.86
N HIS A 273 5.85 1.48 24.15
CA HIS A 273 7.06 1.13 23.40
C HIS A 273 7.85 -0.04 23.97
N GLN A 274 7.38 -0.67 25.05
CA GLN A 274 7.98 -1.91 25.53
C GLN A 274 7.74 -3.07 24.56
N GLU A 275 8.71 -3.99 24.48
CA GLU A 275 8.69 -5.09 23.50
C GLU A 275 7.44 -5.97 23.62
N GLN A 276 6.99 -6.21 24.85
CA GLN A 276 5.89 -7.11 25.17
C GLN A 276 5.02 -6.50 26.27
N ILE A 277 3.71 -6.47 26.05
CA ILE A 277 2.71 -6.07 27.03
C ILE A 277 1.75 -7.25 27.21
N PRO A 278 1.52 -7.74 28.43
CA PRO A 278 0.63 -8.89 28.65
C PRO A 278 -0.76 -8.64 28.06
N GLU A 279 -1.34 -9.68 27.45
CA GLU A 279 -2.63 -9.65 26.73
C GLU A 279 -2.65 -8.81 25.44
N GLY A 280 -1.55 -8.13 25.11
CA GLY A 280 -1.39 -7.35 23.89
C GLY A 280 -1.30 -8.22 22.65
N ILE A 281 -1.73 -7.67 21.51
CA ILE A 281 -1.50 -8.27 20.20
C ILE A 281 -0.48 -7.42 19.47
N ASN A 282 0.65 -8.03 19.16
CA ASN A 282 1.72 -7.36 18.45
C ASN A 282 1.60 -7.58 16.93
N LEU A 283 1.03 -6.59 16.22
CA LEU A 283 0.90 -6.58 14.76
C LEU A 283 1.96 -5.66 14.14
N GLY A 284 2.94 -6.24 13.45
CA GLY A 284 3.99 -5.53 12.74
C GLY A 284 4.19 -6.07 11.34
N TYR A 285 5.13 -5.46 10.61
CA TYR A 285 5.20 -5.59 9.16
C TYR A 285 6.64 -5.70 8.66
N PHE A 286 6.79 -6.43 7.56
CA PHE A 286 7.90 -6.25 6.63
C PHE A 286 7.35 -6.10 5.22
N GLU A 287 7.92 -5.19 4.44
CA GLU A 287 7.37 -4.85 3.13
C GLU A 287 8.02 -5.62 2.01
N TYR A 288 7.19 -6.06 1.09
CA TYR A 288 7.61 -6.51 -0.21
C TYR A 288 7.44 -5.38 -1.24
N MET A 289 8.55 -4.81 -1.69
CA MET A 289 8.53 -3.75 -2.71
C MET A 289 8.78 -4.29 -4.12
N GLY A 290 7.95 -3.83 -5.06
CA GLY A 290 8.08 -4.15 -6.49
C GLY A 290 7.45 -5.50 -6.89
N LEU A 291 6.28 -5.86 -6.35
CA LEU A 291 5.61 -7.14 -6.66
C LEU A 291 5.44 -7.35 -8.16
N GLY A 292 4.76 -6.43 -8.87
CA GLY A 292 4.57 -6.52 -10.31
C GLY A 292 5.90 -6.55 -11.08
N THR A 293 6.85 -5.68 -10.72
CA THR A 293 8.19 -5.68 -11.34
C THR A 293 8.90 -7.03 -11.23
N VAL A 294 8.85 -7.68 -10.07
CA VAL A 294 9.49 -8.99 -9.86
C VAL A 294 8.73 -10.08 -10.59
N VAL A 295 7.40 -10.17 -10.43
CA VAL A 295 6.59 -11.21 -11.05
C VAL A 295 6.77 -11.20 -12.57
N ASP A 296 6.67 -10.03 -13.19
CA ASP A 296 6.77 -9.90 -14.64
C ASP A 296 8.19 -10.21 -15.14
N SER A 297 9.22 -9.85 -14.35
CA SER A 297 10.61 -10.17 -14.70
C SER A 297 10.88 -11.67 -14.65
N LEU A 298 10.34 -12.35 -13.63
CA LEU A 298 10.43 -13.80 -13.50
C LEU A 298 9.60 -14.51 -14.58
N SER A 299 8.41 -14.00 -14.89
CA SER A 299 7.55 -14.48 -15.98
C SER A 299 8.29 -14.41 -17.32
N ALA A 300 8.92 -13.28 -17.63
CA ALA A 300 9.68 -13.06 -18.85
C ALA A 300 10.86 -14.03 -18.99
N ILE A 301 11.64 -14.22 -17.93
CA ILE A 301 12.77 -15.17 -17.93
C ILE A 301 12.26 -16.60 -18.12
N LYS A 302 11.26 -17.02 -17.35
CA LYS A 302 10.67 -18.35 -17.46
C LYS A 302 10.21 -18.62 -18.89
N LYS A 303 9.47 -17.67 -19.46
CA LYS A 303 8.82 -17.82 -20.77
C LYS A 303 9.81 -17.80 -21.91
N LEU A 304 10.66 -16.77 -21.98
CA LEU A 304 11.47 -16.50 -23.17
C LEU A 304 12.83 -17.18 -23.14
N VAL A 305 13.39 -17.46 -21.96
CA VAL A 305 14.70 -18.11 -21.83
C VAL A 305 14.58 -19.62 -21.70
N PHE A 306 13.74 -20.09 -20.77
CA PHE A 306 13.70 -21.52 -20.42
C PHE A 306 12.65 -22.31 -21.21
N GLU A 307 11.45 -21.78 -21.42
CA GLU A 307 10.37 -22.48 -22.13
C GLU A 307 10.46 -22.31 -23.65
N ASP A 308 10.21 -21.10 -24.16
CA ASP A 308 10.11 -20.82 -25.59
C ASP A 308 11.49 -20.67 -26.27
N LYS A 309 12.56 -20.51 -25.47
CA LYS A 309 13.95 -20.37 -25.91
C LYS A 309 14.14 -19.35 -27.03
N LYS A 310 13.43 -18.23 -26.93
CA LYS A 310 13.51 -17.09 -27.86
C LYS A 310 14.75 -16.24 -27.61
N LEU A 311 15.23 -16.23 -26.36
CA LEU A 311 16.40 -15.49 -25.92
C LEU A 311 17.31 -16.41 -25.10
N THR A 312 18.61 -16.23 -25.20
CA THR A 312 19.55 -16.78 -24.21
C THR A 312 19.59 -15.87 -22.98
N MET A 313 20.02 -16.40 -21.83
CA MET A 313 20.24 -15.58 -20.64
C MET A 313 21.25 -14.45 -20.90
N GLN A 314 22.31 -14.72 -21.68
CA GLN A 314 23.30 -13.71 -22.05
C GLN A 314 22.66 -12.56 -22.85
N GLN A 315 21.77 -12.85 -23.81
CA GLN A 315 21.08 -11.80 -24.57
C GLN A 315 20.21 -10.91 -23.66
N VAL A 316 19.56 -11.50 -22.64
CA VAL A 316 18.78 -10.73 -21.65
C VAL A 316 19.73 -9.84 -20.83
N ILE A 317 20.85 -10.38 -20.35
CA ILE A 317 21.86 -9.64 -19.57
C ILE A 317 22.45 -8.48 -20.38
N ASP A 318 22.86 -8.73 -21.62
CA ASP A 318 23.40 -7.70 -22.52
C ASP A 318 22.38 -6.58 -22.73
N ALA A 319 21.12 -6.93 -22.98
CA ALA A 319 20.04 -5.96 -23.17
C ALA A 319 19.79 -5.10 -21.93
N ILE A 320 19.72 -5.69 -20.72
CA ILE A 320 19.55 -4.90 -19.49
C ILE A 320 20.80 -4.08 -19.15
N ASP A 321 22.00 -4.56 -19.49
CA ASP A 321 23.25 -3.82 -19.28
C ASP A 321 23.35 -2.60 -20.20
N ALA A 322 22.88 -2.73 -21.43
CA ALA A 322 22.70 -1.63 -22.37
C ALA A 322 21.48 -0.74 -22.04
N ASN A 323 20.73 -0.99 -20.96
CA ASN A 323 19.47 -0.30 -20.65
C ASN A 323 18.48 -0.31 -21.84
N PHE A 324 18.53 -1.40 -22.61
CA PHE A 324 17.80 -1.67 -23.85
C PHE A 324 18.19 -0.80 -25.06
N GLU A 325 19.23 0.03 -24.98
CA GLU A 325 19.70 0.82 -26.12
C GLU A 325 20.34 -0.11 -27.17
N GLY A 326 19.77 -0.13 -28.39
CA GLY A 326 20.16 -1.07 -29.45
C GLY A 326 19.61 -2.49 -29.29
N HIS A 327 18.75 -2.71 -28.29
CA HIS A 327 18.08 -3.97 -27.98
C HIS A 327 16.56 -3.77 -27.80
N GLU A 328 15.97 -2.84 -28.58
CA GLU A 328 14.57 -2.45 -28.48
C GLU A 328 13.61 -3.61 -28.81
N ASP A 329 14.03 -4.52 -29.70
CA ASP A 329 13.33 -5.75 -30.06
C ASP A 329 13.27 -6.73 -28.88
N ILE A 330 14.38 -6.91 -28.16
CA ILE A 330 14.43 -7.70 -26.93
C ILE A 330 13.52 -7.09 -25.87
N ALA A 331 13.59 -5.76 -25.67
CA ALA A 331 12.71 -5.08 -24.74
C ALA A 331 11.22 -5.26 -25.08
N ALA A 332 10.86 -5.23 -26.36
CA ALA A 332 9.49 -5.49 -26.82
C ALA A 332 9.05 -6.94 -26.55
N MET A 333 9.92 -7.93 -26.83
CA MET A 333 9.64 -9.33 -26.51
C MET A 333 9.44 -9.54 -25.02
N LEU A 334 10.33 -9.01 -24.19
CA LEU A 334 10.25 -9.10 -22.72
C LEU A 334 8.94 -8.51 -22.16
N ARG A 335 8.39 -7.45 -22.78
CA ARG A 335 7.11 -6.84 -22.38
C ARG A 335 5.86 -7.56 -22.91
N SER A 336 6.03 -8.51 -23.83
CA SER A 336 4.91 -9.20 -24.50
C SER A 336 4.48 -10.50 -23.84
N VAL A 337 5.16 -10.91 -22.78
CA VAL A 337 4.85 -12.13 -22.01
C VAL A 337 3.66 -11.91 -21.07
N PRO A 338 3.06 -12.97 -20.51
CA PRO A 338 2.05 -12.82 -19.47
C PRO A 338 2.56 -12.00 -18.28
N CYS A 339 1.79 -10.99 -17.88
CA CYS A 339 2.11 -10.09 -16.76
C CYS A 339 1.06 -10.16 -15.66
N TYR A 340 1.48 -9.92 -14.43
CA TYR A 340 0.62 -9.76 -13.26
C TYR A 340 -0.38 -8.61 -13.45
N GLY A 341 -1.62 -8.82 -13.00
CA GLY A 341 -2.71 -7.84 -13.13
C GLY A 341 -3.66 -8.12 -14.28
N ASN A 342 -3.53 -9.26 -14.97
CA ASN A 342 -4.35 -9.63 -16.13
C ASN A 342 -5.23 -10.86 -15.92
N ASN A 343 -5.36 -11.35 -14.68
CA ASN A 343 -5.98 -12.63 -14.35
C ASN A 343 -5.41 -13.79 -15.19
N ASP A 344 -4.09 -13.78 -15.38
CA ASP A 344 -3.36 -14.80 -16.13
C ASP A 344 -2.65 -15.74 -15.14
N PRO A 345 -3.07 -17.02 -15.03
CA PRO A 345 -2.44 -17.98 -14.13
C PRO A 345 -0.94 -18.13 -14.34
N TYR A 346 -0.40 -17.88 -15.54
CA TYR A 346 1.03 -18.02 -15.79
C TYR A 346 1.87 -17.08 -14.92
N ALA A 347 1.48 -15.80 -14.85
CA ALA A 347 2.16 -14.80 -14.03
C ALA A 347 1.64 -14.81 -12.58
N ASP A 348 0.33 -14.96 -12.39
CA ASP A 348 -0.27 -14.94 -11.06
C ASP A 348 0.20 -16.13 -10.19
N ASP A 349 0.50 -17.28 -10.78
CA ASP A 349 1.04 -18.43 -10.02
C ASP A 349 2.47 -18.17 -9.54
N ILE A 350 3.27 -17.42 -10.31
CA ILE A 350 4.60 -16.95 -9.87
C ILE A 350 4.42 -15.97 -8.70
N GLY A 351 3.51 -15.01 -8.82
CA GLY A 351 3.19 -14.08 -7.74
C GLY A 351 2.69 -14.77 -6.47
N ARG A 352 1.84 -15.78 -6.60
CA ARG A 352 1.37 -16.62 -5.48
C ARG A 352 2.51 -17.36 -4.80
N ALA A 353 3.45 -17.91 -5.57
CA ALA A 353 4.62 -18.59 -5.03
C ALA A 353 5.55 -17.63 -4.28
N ILE A 354 5.74 -16.41 -4.79
CA ILE A 354 6.51 -15.35 -4.11
C ILE A 354 5.86 -14.96 -2.78
N ASP A 355 4.55 -14.66 -2.79
CA ASP A 355 3.78 -14.32 -1.59
C ASP A 355 3.91 -15.44 -0.55
N LYS A 356 3.77 -16.70 -1.00
CA LYS A 356 3.85 -17.87 -0.13
C LYS A 356 5.17 -17.95 0.63
N ILE A 357 6.31 -17.65 0.00
CA ILE A 357 7.62 -17.66 0.68
C ILE A 357 7.62 -16.69 1.86
N SER A 358 7.14 -15.46 1.64
CA SER A 358 7.09 -14.43 2.69
C SER A 358 6.10 -14.80 3.79
N VAL A 359 4.92 -15.31 3.44
CA VAL A 359 3.89 -15.76 4.39
C VAL A 359 4.38 -16.93 5.25
N GLU A 360 4.99 -17.95 4.64
CA GLU A 360 5.54 -19.11 5.36
C GLU A 360 6.72 -18.71 6.26
N PHE A 361 7.58 -17.81 5.80
CA PHE A 361 8.69 -17.29 6.60
C PHE A 361 8.17 -16.52 7.82
N GLY A 362 7.22 -15.59 7.62
CA GLY A 362 6.55 -14.85 8.69
C GLY A 362 5.90 -15.78 9.71
N GLY A 363 5.08 -16.74 9.25
CA GLY A 363 4.40 -17.68 10.15
C GLY A 363 5.34 -18.59 10.95
N LYS A 364 6.54 -18.84 10.44
CA LYS A 364 7.57 -19.61 11.12
C LYS A 364 8.35 -18.76 12.14
N TYR A 365 8.92 -17.64 11.70
CA TYR A 365 9.94 -16.92 12.47
C TYR A 365 9.39 -15.76 13.32
N SER A 366 8.17 -15.26 13.05
CA SER A 366 7.58 -14.18 13.87
C SER A 366 7.36 -14.57 15.32
N LYS A 367 7.17 -15.87 15.59
CA LYS A 367 7.06 -16.42 16.95
C LYS A 367 8.31 -16.17 17.79
N GLU A 368 9.49 -16.18 17.17
CA GLU A 368 10.77 -15.91 17.85
C GLU A 368 10.89 -14.44 18.27
N LEU A 369 10.17 -13.54 17.58
CA LEU A 369 10.07 -12.11 17.90
C LEU A 369 8.93 -11.80 18.89
N GLY A 370 8.09 -12.78 19.24
CA GLY A 370 6.91 -12.56 20.10
C GLY A 370 5.86 -11.63 19.46
N MET A 371 5.68 -11.72 18.15
CA MET A 371 4.75 -10.87 17.39
C MET A 371 4.21 -11.57 16.15
N HIS A 372 3.29 -10.93 15.44
CA HIS A 372 2.97 -11.18 14.04
C HIS A 372 3.76 -10.18 13.19
N ASN A 373 4.89 -10.59 12.63
CA ASN A 373 5.63 -9.79 11.66
C ASN A 373 5.22 -10.27 10.27
N ASP A 374 4.18 -9.65 9.73
CA ASP A 374 3.48 -10.14 8.55
C ASP A 374 3.95 -9.44 7.27
N VAL A 375 3.90 -10.15 6.14
CA VAL A 375 4.20 -9.54 4.84
C VAL A 375 3.14 -8.49 4.51
N ARG A 376 3.61 -7.32 4.10
CA ARG A 376 2.79 -6.18 3.66
C ARG A 376 3.29 -5.66 2.31
N TYR A 377 2.43 -4.97 1.57
CA TYR A 377 2.74 -4.40 0.25
C TYR A 377 2.28 -2.93 0.19
N VAL A 378 2.80 -2.09 1.08
CA VAL A 378 2.40 -0.69 1.27
C VAL A 378 3.63 0.21 1.07
N PRO A 379 3.73 0.90 -0.09
CA PRO A 379 5.01 1.41 -0.57
C PRO A 379 5.48 2.73 0.03
N PHE A 380 4.62 3.51 0.69
CA PHE A 380 4.82 4.96 0.78
C PHE A 380 5.17 5.53 -0.62
N THR A 381 6.22 6.35 -0.75
CA THR A 381 6.85 6.64 -2.05
C THR A 381 8.18 5.90 -2.24
N SER A 382 8.46 4.87 -1.43
CA SER A 382 9.75 4.17 -1.42
C SER A 382 10.05 3.37 -2.69
N HIS A 383 9.04 3.07 -3.51
CA HIS A 383 9.22 2.48 -4.84
C HIS A 383 10.05 3.37 -5.78
N VAL A 384 10.12 4.68 -5.50
CA VAL A 384 11.00 5.63 -6.19
C VAL A 384 12.47 5.46 -5.78
N PRO A 385 12.90 5.68 -4.52
CA PRO A 385 14.29 5.47 -4.12
C PRO A 385 14.75 4.02 -4.29
N PHE A 386 13.86 3.04 -4.15
CA PHE A 386 14.18 1.64 -4.47
C PHE A 386 14.38 1.42 -5.96
N GLY A 387 13.56 2.04 -6.80
CA GLY A 387 13.76 2.07 -8.24
C GLY A 387 15.12 2.66 -8.62
N LYS A 388 15.53 3.77 -7.99
CA LYS A 388 16.79 4.50 -8.21
C LYS A 388 18.07 3.71 -7.91
N VAL A 389 17.97 2.54 -7.29
CA VAL A 389 19.13 1.66 -7.04
C VAL A 389 19.12 0.40 -7.89
N VAL A 390 18.01 0.09 -8.57
CA VAL A 390 17.84 -1.12 -9.40
C VAL A 390 18.07 -0.78 -10.86
N SER A 391 18.91 -1.56 -11.54
CA SER A 391 19.17 -1.40 -12.97
C SER A 391 17.96 -1.83 -13.84
N ALA A 392 18.13 -1.94 -15.15
CA ALA A 392 17.05 -2.38 -16.02
C ALA A 392 16.66 -3.83 -15.66
N THR A 393 15.37 -4.13 -15.69
CA THR A 393 14.85 -5.44 -15.24
C THR A 393 14.24 -6.24 -16.39
N PRO A 394 14.22 -7.58 -16.31
CA PRO A 394 13.72 -8.45 -17.38
C PRO A 394 12.26 -8.24 -17.79
N ASN A 395 11.43 -7.50 -17.04
CA ASN A 395 10.11 -7.07 -17.50
C ASN A 395 10.16 -5.89 -18.50
N GLY A 396 11.34 -5.45 -18.93
CA GLY A 396 11.52 -4.32 -19.83
C GLY A 396 11.46 -2.94 -19.17
N ARG A 397 11.41 -2.85 -17.83
CA ARG A 397 11.52 -1.57 -17.09
C ARG A 397 12.96 -1.04 -17.18
N LYS A 398 13.11 0.25 -17.48
CA LYS A 398 14.41 0.93 -17.62
C LYS A 398 15.12 1.11 -16.27
N GLN A 399 16.45 1.19 -16.32
CA GLN A 399 17.26 1.38 -15.11
C GLN A 399 16.88 2.65 -14.36
N PHE A 400 16.93 2.57 -13.02
CA PHE A 400 16.74 3.70 -12.09
C PHE A 400 15.36 4.37 -12.12
N THR A 401 14.39 3.81 -12.86
CA THR A 401 12.99 4.25 -12.83
C THR A 401 12.24 3.62 -11.65
N PRO A 402 11.11 4.18 -11.20
CA PRO A 402 10.33 3.60 -10.10
C PRO A 402 9.99 2.11 -10.30
N LEU A 403 9.87 1.38 -9.20
CA LEU A 403 9.29 0.02 -9.19
C LEU A 403 7.74 0.10 -9.25
N SER A 404 7.07 -1.02 -9.51
CA SER A 404 5.61 -1.11 -9.36
C SER A 404 5.17 -0.77 -7.93
N ASP A 405 4.10 0.00 -7.76
CA ASP A 405 3.60 0.43 -6.45
C ASP A 405 2.75 -0.66 -5.77
N GLY A 406 3.05 -0.94 -4.49
CA GLY A 406 2.28 -1.88 -3.66
C GLY A 406 2.07 -3.24 -4.33
N SER A 407 0.80 -3.65 -4.43
CA SER A 407 0.36 -4.82 -5.19
C SER A 407 -0.41 -4.46 -6.46
N SER A 408 -0.24 -3.24 -6.97
CA SER A 408 -0.72 -2.82 -8.29
C SER A 408 0.01 -3.56 -9.40
N ALA A 409 -0.59 -3.62 -10.59
CA ALA A 409 0.10 -4.11 -11.79
C ALA A 409 1.34 -3.26 -12.07
N SER A 410 2.34 -3.83 -12.78
CA SER A 410 3.46 -3.01 -13.26
C SER A 410 2.97 -1.99 -14.29
N HIS A 411 3.68 -0.86 -14.42
CA HIS A 411 3.29 0.25 -15.30
C HIS A 411 2.92 -0.21 -16.72
N GLY A 412 1.65 -0.02 -17.11
CA GLY A 412 1.15 -0.33 -18.45
C GLY A 412 0.98 -1.82 -18.74
N ALA A 413 1.11 -2.71 -17.75
CA ALA A 413 1.07 -4.15 -17.93
C ALA A 413 -0.34 -4.74 -17.83
N ASP A 414 -1.26 -4.04 -17.16
CA ASP A 414 -2.68 -4.38 -16.98
C ASP A 414 -3.53 -3.99 -18.19
N VAL A 415 -3.58 -4.89 -19.17
CA VAL A 415 -4.26 -4.69 -20.47
C VAL A 415 -5.61 -5.41 -20.56
N ASN A 416 -6.01 -6.15 -19.52
CA ASN A 416 -7.26 -6.91 -19.45
C ASN A 416 -8.35 -6.25 -18.55
N GLY A 417 -8.19 -4.96 -18.26
CA GLY A 417 -9.16 -4.17 -17.50
C GLY A 417 -8.97 -4.23 -15.98
N PRO A 418 -9.58 -3.29 -15.24
CA PRO A 418 -9.37 -3.11 -13.80
C PRO A 418 -9.92 -4.28 -12.98
N THR A 419 -10.95 -4.98 -13.47
CA THR A 419 -11.50 -6.16 -12.80
C THR A 419 -10.48 -7.31 -12.78
N ALA A 420 -9.70 -7.48 -13.84
CA ALA A 420 -8.63 -8.47 -13.90
C ALA A 420 -7.52 -8.20 -12.88
N VAL A 421 -7.26 -6.92 -12.56
CA VAL A 421 -6.31 -6.53 -11.52
C VAL A 421 -6.76 -7.00 -10.13
N LEU A 422 -8.06 -6.89 -9.82
CA LEU A 422 -8.63 -7.44 -8.57
C LEU A 422 -8.46 -8.97 -8.51
N LEU A 423 -8.79 -9.66 -9.60
CA LEU A 423 -8.66 -11.11 -9.69
C LEU A 423 -7.19 -11.56 -9.55
N SER A 424 -6.23 -10.89 -10.18
CA SER A 424 -4.81 -11.18 -9.99
C SER A 424 -4.35 -10.93 -8.55
N ASN A 425 -4.83 -9.87 -7.90
CA ASN A 425 -4.57 -9.65 -6.47
C ASN A 425 -5.09 -10.81 -5.61
N TYR A 426 -6.27 -11.35 -5.94
CA TYR A 426 -6.81 -12.55 -5.28
C TYR A 426 -5.95 -13.80 -5.58
N ASN A 427 -5.64 -14.06 -6.85
CA ASN A 427 -4.91 -15.25 -7.31
C ASN A 427 -3.48 -15.34 -6.75
N THR A 428 -2.85 -14.20 -6.47
CA THR A 428 -1.49 -14.10 -5.93
C THR A 428 -1.42 -14.13 -4.41
N LYS A 429 -2.55 -14.30 -3.71
CA LYS A 429 -2.59 -14.40 -2.25
C LYS A 429 -2.69 -15.86 -1.78
N ASN A 430 -2.21 -16.12 -0.57
CA ASN A 430 -2.34 -17.42 0.09
C ASN A 430 -3.35 -17.36 1.27
N TYR A 431 -4.66 -17.41 0.98
CA TYR A 431 -5.73 -17.32 1.99
C TYR A 431 -5.76 -18.44 3.03
N GLY A 432 -5.06 -19.55 2.79
CA GLY A 432 -4.93 -20.65 3.74
C GLY A 432 -4.05 -20.33 4.96
N MET A 433 -3.41 -19.16 5.00
CA MET A 433 -2.51 -18.72 6.08
C MET A 433 -2.83 -17.30 6.52
N ARG A 434 -2.61 -17.03 7.82
CA ARG A 434 -2.97 -15.75 8.46
C ARG A 434 -1.84 -14.73 8.53
N ASP A 435 -0.61 -15.14 8.21
CA ASP A 435 0.62 -14.35 8.36
C ASP A 435 0.78 -13.34 7.21
N ARG A 436 -0.26 -12.51 7.05
CA ARG A 436 -0.48 -11.52 5.99
C ARG A 436 -1.02 -10.22 6.60
N ALA A 437 -0.65 -9.11 5.99
CA ALA A 437 -1.19 -7.77 6.28
C ALA A 437 -1.70 -7.10 4.99
N ALA A 438 -1.82 -5.77 5.02
CA ALA A 438 -2.38 -4.98 3.93
C ALA A 438 -1.62 -5.13 2.59
N ARG A 439 -2.40 -5.04 1.52
CA ARG A 439 -1.92 -4.86 0.15
C ARG A 439 -2.45 -3.53 -0.38
N MET A 440 -1.56 -2.60 -0.71
CA MET A 440 -1.98 -1.33 -1.30
C MET A 440 -2.19 -1.50 -2.80
N LEU A 441 -3.44 -1.31 -3.25
CA LEU A 441 -3.81 -1.31 -4.65
C LEU A 441 -4.22 0.10 -5.13
N ASN A 442 -3.54 0.60 -6.16
CA ASN A 442 -3.92 1.78 -6.91
C ASN A 442 -4.55 1.39 -8.24
N ILE A 443 -5.70 2.00 -8.56
CA ILE A 443 -6.34 1.88 -9.87
C ILE A 443 -6.61 3.29 -10.39
N LYS A 444 -6.48 3.51 -11.71
CA LYS A 444 -6.80 4.80 -12.32
C LYS A 444 -7.85 4.62 -13.39
N PHE A 445 -8.92 5.41 -13.28
CA PHE A 445 -9.95 5.52 -14.28
C PHE A 445 -9.79 6.83 -15.06
N THR A 446 -10.19 6.82 -16.32
CA THR A 446 -10.49 8.07 -17.03
C THR A 446 -11.82 8.64 -16.49
N PRO A 447 -12.02 9.98 -16.46
CA PRO A 447 -13.31 10.57 -16.06
C PRO A 447 -14.48 10.00 -16.87
N LYS A 448 -14.28 9.73 -18.16
CA LYS A 448 -15.29 9.12 -19.04
C LYS A 448 -15.72 7.72 -18.62
N CYS A 449 -14.81 6.92 -18.05
CA CYS A 449 -15.11 5.54 -17.62
C CYS A 449 -16.19 5.51 -16.52
N ILE A 450 -16.18 6.52 -15.65
CA ILE A 450 -17.05 6.62 -14.47
C ILE A 450 -18.01 7.82 -14.54
N GLU A 451 -18.32 8.30 -15.73
CA GLU A 451 -19.20 9.45 -15.95
C GLU A 451 -20.68 9.12 -15.65
N GLY A 452 -21.39 10.09 -15.07
CA GLY A 452 -22.83 9.99 -14.81
C GLY A 452 -23.22 8.91 -13.81
N GLU A 453 -24.53 8.63 -13.77
CA GLU A 453 -25.15 7.66 -12.85
C GLU A 453 -24.66 6.23 -13.12
N GLN A 454 -24.58 5.84 -14.39
CA GLN A 454 -24.06 4.52 -14.79
C GLN A 454 -22.60 4.32 -14.38
N GLY A 455 -21.78 5.38 -14.42
CA GLY A 455 -20.41 5.33 -13.93
C GLY A 455 -20.32 5.08 -12.43
N THR A 456 -21.23 5.70 -11.66
CA THR A 456 -21.37 5.48 -10.23
C THR A 456 -21.78 4.04 -9.92
N GLU A 457 -22.81 3.52 -10.59
CA GLU A 457 -23.26 2.12 -10.44
C GLU A 457 -22.12 1.12 -10.70
N LYS A 458 -21.33 1.34 -11.77
CA LYS A 458 -20.18 0.48 -12.08
C LYS A 458 -19.11 0.54 -11.00
N LEU A 459 -18.81 1.73 -10.47
CA LEU A 459 -17.84 1.89 -9.39
C LEU A 459 -18.33 1.24 -8.09
N VAL A 460 -19.62 1.37 -7.75
CA VAL A 460 -20.24 0.64 -6.63
C VAL A 460 -20.11 -0.87 -6.82
N SER A 461 -20.45 -1.39 -8.00
CA SER A 461 -20.30 -2.82 -8.33
C SER A 461 -18.85 -3.29 -8.26
N PHE A 462 -17.89 -2.44 -8.64
CA PHE A 462 -16.46 -2.73 -8.54
C PHE A 462 -15.99 -2.80 -7.09
N ILE A 463 -16.45 -1.88 -6.24
CA ILE A 463 -16.17 -1.89 -4.79
C ILE A 463 -16.78 -3.13 -4.13
N ARG A 464 -18.00 -3.54 -4.50
CA ARG A 464 -18.61 -4.81 -4.07
C ARG A 464 -17.74 -6.01 -4.44
N THR A 465 -17.27 -6.06 -5.69
CA THR A 465 -16.40 -7.14 -6.17
C THR A 465 -15.07 -7.19 -5.40
N MET A 466 -14.47 -6.04 -5.11
CA MET A 466 -13.29 -5.94 -4.24
C MET A 466 -13.57 -6.52 -2.85
N CYS A 467 -14.74 -6.20 -2.28
CA CYS A 467 -15.18 -6.71 -0.99
C CYS A 467 -15.29 -8.23 -1.01
N ASP A 468 -15.99 -8.80 -2.00
CA ASP A 468 -16.20 -10.25 -2.17
C ASP A 468 -14.89 -11.02 -2.33
N LEU A 469 -13.92 -10.43 -3.05
CA LEU A 469 -12.59 -11.01 -3.26
C LEU A 469 -11.67 -10.90 -2.03
N LYS A 470 -12.13 -10.34 -0.91
CA LYS A 470 -11.34 -10.20 0.32
C LYS A 470 -10.03 -9.45 0.08
N ILE A 471 -10.08 -8.42 -0.76
CA ILE A 471 -8.95 -7.53 -1.01
C ILE A 471 -8.93 -6.48 0.10
N TRP A 472 -7.77 -6.26 0.73
CA TRP A 472 -7.68 -5.40 1.91
C TRP A 472 -8.00 -3.94 1.61
N HIS A 473 -7.40 -3.39 0.54
CA HIS A 473 -7.46 -1.98 0.22
C HIS A 473 -7.51 -1.72 -1.28
N VAL A 474 -8.27 -0.71 -1.69
CA VAL A 474 -8.19 -0.09 -3.02
C VAL A 474 -8.39 1.42 -2.92
N GLN A 475 -7.75 2.18 -3.81
CA GLN A 475 -8.00 3.60 -3.98
C GLN A 475 -7.83 3.99 -5.45
N PHE A 476 -8.41 5.13 -5.83
CA PHE A 476 -8.63 5.47 -7.22
C PHE A 476 -8.03 6.83 -7.58
N ASN A 477 -7.43 6.95 -8.77
CA ASN A 477 -7.31 8.24 -9.46
C ASN A 477 -8.40 8.33 -10.53
N VAL A 478 -8.97 9.52 -10.73
CA VAL A 478 -9.89 9.80 -11.84
C VAL A 478 -9.35 10.99 -12.62
N ILE A 479 -8.50 10.71 -13.60
CA ILE A 479 -7.75 11.74 -14.30
C ILE A 479 -7.29 11.27 -15.68
N ASN A 480 -7.31 12.19 -16.66
CA ASN A 480 -6.72 11.94 -17.97
C ASN A 480 -5.19 12.08 -17.90
N ARG A 481 -4.48 11.18 -18.57
CA ARG A 481 -3.02 11.24 -18.72
C ARG A 481 -2.53 12.58 -19.29
N GLU A 482 -3.27 13.18 -20.22
CA GLU A 482 -2.94 14.47 -20.81
C GLU A 482 -2.88 15.59 -19.77
N THR A 483 -3.74 15.54 -18.74
CA THR A 483 -3.72 16.52 -17.65
C THR A 483 -2.40 16.44 -16.86
N LEU A 484 -1.94 15.23 -16.55
CA LEU A 484 -0.66 15.03 -15.85
C LEU A 484 0.53 15.50 -16.70
N ILE A 485 0.50 15.22 -18.00
CA ILE A 485 1.54 15.67 -18.93
C ILE A 485 1.54 17.20 -19.07
N ALA A 486 0.36 17.82 -19.14
CA ALA A 486 0.22 19.26 -19.19
C ALA A 486 0.72 19.91 -17.90
N ALA A 487 0.36 19.37 -16.74
CA ALA A 487 0.83 19.84 -15.43
C ALA A 487 2.36 19.72 -15.28
N LYS A 488 2.97 18.67 -15.83
CA LYS A 488 4.43 18.51 -15.85
C LYS A 488 5.13 19.55 -16.74
N LYS A 489 4.47 20.00 -17.82
CA LYS A 489 5.02 21.00 -18.76
C LYS A 489 4.82 22.44 -18.28
N ASP A 490 3.72 22.71 -17.57
CA ASP A 490 3.35 24.05 -17.09
C ASP A 490 2.89 23.99 -15.61
N PRO A 491 3.82 23.80 -14.64
CA PRO A 491 3.46 23.57 -13.25
C PRO A 491 2.64 24.69 -12.62
N GLU A 492 2.93 25.95 -12.94
CA GLU A 492 2.24 27.11 -12.37
C GLU A 492 0.73 27.10 -12.67
N LYS A 493 0.36 26.73 -13.90
CA LYS A 493 -1.05 26.63 -14.33
C LYS A 493 -1.81 25.52 -13.58
N TYR A 494 -1.11 24.47 -13.18
CA TYR A 494 -1.68 23.28 -12.54
C TYR A 494 -1.25 23.14 -11.07
N ARG A 495 -0.83 24.23 -10.42
CA ARG A 495 -0.28 24.21 -9.05
C ARG A 495 -1.20 23.58 -7.99
N ASN A 496 -2.51 23.63 -8.23
CA ASN A 496 -3.52 23.06 -7.32
C ASN A 496 -3.97 21.64 -7.73
N LEU A 497 -3.32 21.00 -8.71
CA LEU A 497 -3.70 19.65 -9.14
C LEU A 497 -3.32 18.62 -8.07
N ILE A 498 -4.34 18.02 -7.45
CA ILE A 498 -4.19 16.96 -6.45
C ILE A 498 -4.28 15.60 -7.14
N VAL A 499 -3.39 14.67 -6.76
CA VAL A 499 -3.33 13.31 -7.29
C VAL A 499 -3.15 12.29 -6.16
N ARG A 500 -3.76 11.11 -6.30
CA ARG A 500 -3.59 9.99 -5.36
C ARG A 500 -2.29 9.25 -5.64
N ILE A 501 -1.46 9.08 -4.60
CA ILE A 501 -0.13 8.48 -4.73
C ILE A 501 -0.10 7.08 -4.15
N ALA A 502 -0.15 6.98 -2.81
CA ALA A 502 0.01 5.74 -2.07
C ALA A 502 -0.60 5.84 -0.66
N GLY A 503 -1.93 5.85 -0.56
CA GLY A 503 -2.65 5.97 0.70
C GLY A 503 -2.95 7.42 1.07
N TYR A 504 -2.33 8.38 0.37
CA TYR A 504 -2.50 9.82 0.49
C TYR A 504 -2.56 10.47 -0.88
N SER A 505 -3.07 11.70 -0.94
CA SER A 505 -2.96 12.57 -2.10
C SER A 505 -2.04 13.75 -1.82
N ALA A 506 -1.42 14.31 -2.85
CA ALA A 506 -0.61 15.53 -2.77
C ALA A 506 -0.70 16.34 -4.06
N TYR A 507 -0.16 17.55 -4.05
CA TYR A 507 -0.03 18.35 -5.26
C TYR A 507 0.98 17.73 -6.22
N PHE A 508 0.55 17.48 -7.46
CA PHE A 508 1.38 16.83 -8.48
C PHE A 508 2.69 17.59 -8.77
N VAL A 509 2.65 18.92 -8.64
CA VAL A 509 3.80 19.80 -8.91
C VAL A 509 4.89 19.73 -7.84
N ASP A 510 4.56 19.24 -6.64
CA ASP A 510 5.51 19.09 -5.53
C ASP A 510 6.28 17.76 -5.58
N LEU A 511 5.93 16.88 -6.53
CA LEU A 511 6.53 15.56 -6.67
C LEU A 511 7.77 15.59 -7.56
N SER A 512 8.72 14.70 -7.30
CA SER A 512 9.89 14.57 -8.15
C SER A 512 9.51 14.10 -9.56
N PRO A 513 10.32 14.40 -10.59
CA PRO A 513 10.06 13.95 -11.96
C PRO A 513 9.87 12.42 -12.09
N ASP A 514 10.53 11.64 -11.23
CA ASP A 514 10.42 10.18 -11.20
C ASP A 514 9.07 9.74 -10.66
N LEU A 515 8.60 10.32 -9.56
CA LEU A 515 7.28 10.02 -9.00
C LEU A 515 6.15 10.53 -9.92
N GLN A 516 6.33 11.68 -10.58
CA GLN A 516 5.41 12.12 -11.63
C GLN A 516 5.35 11.14 -12.80
N ASN A 517 6.50 10.57 -13.21
CA ASN A 517 6.56 9.57 -14.27
C ASN A 517 5.88 8.26 -13.85
N ASP A 518 6.04 7.82 -12.60
CA ASP A 518 5.28 6.70 -12.02
C ASP A 518 3.78 6.92 -12.20
N LEU A 519 3.27 8.06 -11.71
CA LEU A 519 1.85 8.40 -11.82
C LEU A 519 1.37 8.48 -13.26
N ILE A 520 2.15 9.06 -14.18
CA ILE A 520 1.79 9.12 -15.62
C ILE A 520 1.76 7.73 -16.26
N ALA A 521 2.65 6.83 -15.84
CA ALA A 521 2.81 5.51 -16.44
C ALA A 521 1.81 4.45 -15.93
N ARG A 522 1.14 4.69 -14.80
CA ARG A 522 0.00 3.86 -14.37
C ARG A 522 -1.10 3.87 -15.42
N THR A 523 -1.63 2.71 -15.80
CA THR A 523 -2.67 2.55 -16.81
C THR A 523 -3.91 3.38 -16.46
N GLU A 524 -4.48 4.06 -17.44
CA GLU A 524 -5.78 4.73 -17.30
C GLU A 524 -6.86 3.85 -17.94
N HIS A 525 -7.74 3.27 -17.12
CA HIS A 525 -8.79 2.39 -17.64
C HIS A 525 -9.94 3.23 -18.23
N GLY A 526 -10.24 2.96 -19.50
CA GLY A 526 -11.39 3.53 -20.22
C GLY A 526 -12.69 2.73 -20.09
N ALA A 527 -12.62 1.52 -19.50
CA ALA A 527 -13.73 0.62 -19.25
C ALA A 527 -13.43 -0.28 -18.04
N PHE A 528 -14.46 -0.94 -17.48
CA PHE A 528 -14.39 -1.84 -16.32
C PHE A 528 -14.01 -3.28 -16.67
#